data_AF-A0A4R3NRM8-F1
#
_entry.id   AF-A0A4R3NRM8-F1
#
_cell.length_a   1.000
_cell.length_b   1.000
_cell.length_c   1.000
_cell.angle_alpha   90.00
_cell.angle_beta   90.00
_cell.angle_gamma   90.00
#
_symmetry.space_group_name_H-M   'P 1'
#
loop_
_entity.id
_entity.type
_entity.pdbx_description
1 polymer ?
#
loop_
_entity_poly.entity_id
_entity_poly.type
_entity_poly.pdbx_seq_one_letter_code
_entity_poly.pdbx_strand_id
1 'polypeptide(L)'
;MNKSTKVTLIAILAGVSAYASAVTESAQSQTYETERSDITIGETQVAHGPFGGEEGSPGVGYRYKSEGKRISFSGLTKMIMFPKEGNVYVLPRTPHGNIDMGKFQFSKIADAEIYYGDWSQTGEEDDAKHTAFFSGKDATTAVPTEGKATYTIAGINQYDGEKQFSGTFEADFGDKGYTGSLQGQNLKIALEGKIQDAGSFSGSAVANDTVTGMNYGRFFGENAEHVAGIAVFNSNHEYDTAFGGSQTEE
;
A
#
# COMPACT_ATOMS: atom_id res chain seq x y z
N MET A 1 -7.67 27.31 28.48
CA MET A 1 -7.00 27.54 27.19
C MET A 1 -6.19 26.30 26.84
N ASN A 2 -6.82 25.29 26.23
CA ASN A 2 -6.11 24.09 25.80
C ASN A 2 -5.53 24.35 24.41
N LYS A 3 -4.20 24.48 24.35
CA LYS A 3 -3.46 24.53 23.09
C LYS A 3 -3.55 23.14 22.45
N SER A 4 -4.43 23.00 21.46
CA SER A 4 -4.43 21.86 20.56
C SER A 4 -3.12 21.87 19.79
N THR A 5 -2.21 20.96 20.16
CA THR A 5 -0.99 20.69 19.40
C THR A 5 -1.39 20.13 18.05
N LYS A 6 -1.38 20.97 17.02
CA LYS A 6 -1.52 20.52 15.64
C LYS A 6 -0.24 19.75 15.29
N VAL A 7 -0.34 18.43 15.24
CA VAL A 7 0.72 17.58 14.70
C VAL A 7 0.67 17.74 13.18
N THR A 8 1.52 18.61 12.65
CA THR A 8 1.77 18.70 11.21
C THR A 8 2.66 17.51 10.84
N LEU A 9 2.09 16.49 10.19
CA LEU A 9 2.86 15.38 9.63
C LEU A 9 3.27 15.76 8.20
N ILE A 10 4.57 15.71 7.92
CA ILE A 10 5.13 15.94 6.59
C ILE A 10 5.09 14.60 5.87
N ALA A 11 4.17 14.44 4.92
CA ALA A 11 4.25 13.37 3.93
C ALA A 11 5.39 13.71 2.96
N ILE A 12 6.48 12.97 3.01
CA ILE A 12 7.59 13.13 2.05
C ILE A 12 7.25 12.27 0.84
N LEU A 13 6.61 12.86 -0.18
CA LEU A 13 6.72 12.31 -1.54
C LEU A 13 8.11 12.70 -2.05
N ALA A 14 9.02 11.71 -2.14
CA ALA A 14 10.32 11.89 -2.77
C ALA A 14 10.13 11.95 -4.29
N GLY A 15 9.84 13.14 -4.83
CA GLY A 15 9.80 13.37 -6.27
C GLY A 15 11.21 13.56 -6.83
N VAL A 16 11.64 12.68 -7.73
CA VAL A 16 12.82 12.91 -8.58
C VAL A 16 12.33 13.03 -10.03
N SER A 17 12.48 14.22 -10.62
CA SER A 17 12.15 14.45 -12.02
C SER A 17 13.33 14.09 -12.92
N ALA A 18 13.00 13.34 -13.98
CA ALA A 18 13.58 13.26 -15.31
C ALA A 18 14.10 11.87 -15.72
N TYR A 19 13.77 11.54 -16.97
CA TYR A 19 13.93 10.29 -17.73
C TYR A 19 12.82 9.27 -17.51
N ALA A 20 12.19 8.86 -18.61
CA ALA A 20 11.12 7.88 -18.72
C ALA A 20 11.63 6.46 -18.42
N SER A 21 12.13 6.28 -17.21
CA SER A 21 12.17 4.98 -16.54
C SER A 21 10.86 4.86 -15.78
N ALA A 22 10.27 3.67 -15.76
CA ALA A 22 9.08 3.37 -14.99
C ALA A 22 9.32 3.63 -13.49
N VAL A 23 8.92 4.81 -13.01
CA VAL A 23 9.19 5.25 -11.63
C VAL A 23 8.42 4.35 -10.68
N THR A 24 9.13 3.78 -9.71
CA THR A 24 8.50 3.05 -8.60
C THR A 24 8.03 4.06 -7.56
N GLU A 25 6.72 4.14 -7.36
CA GLU A 25 6.10 4.95 -6.31
C GLU A 25 5.63 4.06 -5.18
N SER A 26 5.75 4.54 -3.95
CA SER A 26 5.53 3.72 -2.76
C SER A 26 5.13 4.54 -1.56
N ALA A 27 4.36 3.94 -0.67
CA ALA A 27 4.08 4.53 0.63
C ALA A 27 3.79 3.48 1.69
N GLN A 28 3.90 3.90 2.95
CA GLN A 28 3.56 3.11 4.13
C GLN A 28 2.85 3.98 5.17
N SER A 29 1.99 3.38 5.99
CA SER A 29 1.17 4.08 6.98
C SER A 29 1.97 4.53 8.20
N GLN A 30 2.99 3.77 8.57
CA GLN A 30 3.93 4.06 9.65
C GLN A 30 5.36 4.17 9.13
N THR A 31 6.14 5.07 9.70
CA THR A 31 7.46 5.47 9.20
C THR A 31 8.60 4.59 9.71
N TYR A 32 9.42 4.08 8.78
CA TYR A 32 10.67 3.39 9.09
C TYR A 32 11.68 4.30 9.81
N GLU A 33 11.93 5.52 9.33
CA GLU A 33 12.99 6.38 9.90
C GLU A 33 12.78 6.76 11.37
N THR A 34 11.52 6.77 11.84
CA THR A 34 11.18 7.09 13.23
C THR A 34 10.87 5.85 14.07
N GLU A 35 11.25 4.66 13.58
CA GLU A 35 11.06 3.36 14.26
C GLU A 35 9.61 2.99 14.59
N ARG A 36 8.65 3.66 13.93
CA ARG A 36 7.22 3.32 14.01
C ARG A 36 6.87 2.10 13.17
N SER A 37 7.73 1.75 12.22
CA SER A 37 7.70 0.50 11.48
C SER A 37 9.10 -0.10 11.43
N ASP A 38 9.19 -1.43 11.42
CA ASP A 38 10.45 -2.13 11.13
C ASP A 38 10.56 -2.58 9.68
N ILE A 39 9.59 -2.24 8.84
CA ILE A 39 9.66 -2.45 7.40
C ILE A 39 9.89 -1.14 6.65
N THR A 40 10.62 -1.24 5.54
CA THR A 40 10.83 -0.16 4.59
C THR A 40 10.39 -0.62 3.20
N ILE A 41 9.63 0.23 2.53
CA ILE A 41 9.00 -0.07 1.24
C ILE A 41 9.57 0.84 0.14
N GLY A 42 9.68 0.31 -1.07
CA GLY A 42 10.06 1.06 -2.28
C GLY A 42 11.07 0.31 -3.13
N GLU A 43 11.91 1.01 -3.87
CA GLU A 43 12.80 0.40 -4.85
C GLU A 43 13.70 -0.71 -4.29
N THR A 44 13.71 -1.84 -4.99
CA THR A 44 14.59 -2.99 -4.75
C THR A 44 16.04 -2.55 -4.87
N GLN A 45 16.83 -2.85 -3.83
CA GLN A 45 18.26 -2.54 -3.75
C GLN A 45 19.14 -3.80 -3.89
N VAL A 46 18.55 -4.99 -3.79
CA VAL A 46 19.25 -6.26 -3.91
C VAL A 46 18.58 -7.11 -4.98
N ALA A 47 19.23 -7.23 -6.13
CA ALA A 47 18.72 -7.90 -7.32
C ALA A 47 19.19 -9.36 -7.49
N HIS A 48 20.02 -9.88 -6.59
CA HIS A 48 20.68 -11.19 -6.75
C HIS A 48 20.17 -12.25 -5.76
N GLY A 49 20.21 -13.52 -6.17
CA GLY A 49 19.80 -14.66 -5.34
C GLY A 49 18.31 -15.03 -5.49
N PRO A 50 17.78 -15.92 -4.65
CA PRO A 50 16.41 -16.43 -4.77
C PRO A 50 15.33 -15.36 -4.51
N PHE A 51 15.70 -14.28 -3.81
CA PHE A 51 14.85 -13.10 -3.55
C PHE A 51 15.16 -11.93 -4.51
N GLY A 52 15.96 -12.18 -5.54
CA GLY A 52 16.35 -11.16 -6.51
C GLY A 52 15.19 -10.77 -7.42
N GLY A 53 15.13 -9.48 -7.76
CA GLY A 53 14.30 -8.93 -8.83
C GLY A 53 15.08 -7.89 -9.60
N GLU A 54 14.42 -7.16 -10.49
CA GLU A 54 15.03 -6.03 -11.18
C GLU A 54 15.25 -4.89 -10.17
N GLU A 55 16.48 -4.35 -10.12
CA GLU A 55 16.80 -3.16 -9.33
C GLU A 55 15.86 -2.02 -9.72
N GLY A 56 15.38 -1.25 -8.74
CA GLY A 56 14.38 -0.21 -8.98
C GLY A 56 12.93 -0.71 -9.02
N SER A 57 12.66 -2.02 -9.06
CA SER A 57 11.27 -2.55 -8.95
C SER A 57 10.74 -2.50 -7.52
N PRO A 58 9.42 -2.63 -7.30
CA PRO A 58 8.83 -2.69 -5.98
C PRO A 58 9.48 -3.71 -5.04
N GLY A 59 9.80 -3.26 -3.82
CA GLY A 59 10.54 -4.04 -2.85
C GLY A 59 10.23 -3.70 -1.40
N VAL A 60 10.68 -4.60 -0.52
CA VAL A 60 10.49 -4.57 0.92
C VAL A 60 11.77 -4.97 1.64
N GLY A 61 12.06 -4.26 2.72
CA GLY A 61 13.19 -4.51 3.61
C GLY A 61 12.72 -4.59 5.05
N TYR A 62 13.50 -5.29 5.88
CA TYR A 62 13.24 -5.41 7.33
C TYR A 62 14.46 -4.91 8.11
N ARG A 63 14.23 -4.04 9.10
CA ARG A 63 15.26 -3.29 9.83
C ARG A 63 16.44 -4.14 10.27
N TYR A 64 16.15 -5.29 10.87
CA TYR A 64 17.15 -6.15 11.49
C TYR A 64 17.73 -7.20 10.55
N LYS A 65 17.42 -7.13 9.25
CA LYS A 65 17.97 -8.02 8.22
C LYS A 65 18.68 -7.21 7.14
N SER A 66 19.96 -7.54 6.91
CA SER A 66 20.75 -6.93 5.83
C SER A 66 20.72 -5.40 5.84
N GLU A 67 20.71 -4.78 7.02
CA GLU A 67 20.63 -3.32 7.22
C GLU A 67 19.39 -2.67 6.58
N GLY A 68 18.26 -3.38 6.53
CA GLY A 68 17.02 -2.87 5.95
C GLY A 68 17.00 -2.85 4.41
N LYS A 69 18.00 -3.43 3.75
CA LYS A 69 18.04 -3.49 2.27
C LYS A 69 16.79 -4.16 1.71
N ARG A 70 16.20 -3.51 0.72
CA ARG A 70 14.96 -3.96 0.06
C ARG A 70 15.23 -5.05 -0.98
N ILE A 71 14.55 -6.17 -0.84
CA ILE A 71 14.44 -7.25 -1.84
C ILE A 71 13.13 -7.10 -2.62
N SER A 72 13.01 -7.72 -3.79
CA SER A 72 11.83 -7.52 -4.63
C SER A 72 10.60 -8.29 -4.12
N PHE A 73 9.43 -7.67 -4.25
CA PHE A 73 8.17 -8.38 -4.03
C PHE A 73 7.99 -9.52 -5.06
N SER A 74 8.38 -9.30 -6.31
CA SER A 74 8.33 -10.33 -7.37
C SER A 74 9.21 -11.55 -7.09
N GLY A 75 10.29 -11.39 -6.33
CA GLY A 75 11.11 -12.49 -5.84
C GLY A 75 10.40 -13.25 -4.71
N LEU A 76 9.77 -12.52 -3.78
CA LEU A 76 9.01 -13.11 -2.67
C LEU A 76 7.81 -13.92 -3.13
N THR A 77 7.06 -13.45 -4.13
CA THR A 77 5.91 -14.20 -4.66
C THR A 77 6.31 -15.57 -5.22
N LYS A 78 7.51 -15.70 -5.81
CA LYS A 78 8.03 -16.98 -6.36
C LYS A 78 8.36 -18.00 -5.27
N MET A 79 8.54 -17.57 -4.03
CA MET A 79 8.85 -18.47 -2.92
C MET A 79 7.60 -19.03 -2.24
N ILE A 80 6.47 -18.34 -2.38
CA ILE A 80 5.20 -18.75 -1.81
C ILE A 80 4.48 -19.57 -2.87
N MET A 81 4.64 -20.89 -2.77
CA MET A 81 4.09 -21.84 -3.75
C MET A 81 2.55 -21.86 -3.76
N PHE A 82 1.92 -21.59 -2.62
CA PHE A 82 0.48 -21.66 -2.44
C PHE A 82 -0.03 -20.39 -1.76
N PRO A 83 -0.26 -19.30 -2.52
CA PRO A 83 -0.94 -18.13 -1.98
C PRO A 83 -2.37 -18.49 -1.53
N LYS A 84 -2.91 -17.70 -0.61
CA LYS A 84 -4.30 -17.79 -0.16
C LYS A 84 -5.25 -17.27 -1.25
N GLU A 85 -6.54 -17.37 -0.97
CA GLU A 85 -7.60 -16.82 -1.82
C GLU A 85 -7.33 -15.36 -2.18
N GLY A 86 -7.65 -14.96 -3.41
CA GLY A 86 -7.35 -13.61 -3.93
C GLY A 86 -5.88 -13.37 -4.25
N ASN A 87 -5.06 -14.42 -4.35
CA ASN A 87 -3.60 -14.31 -4.54
C ASN A 87 -2.90 -13.56 -3.39
N VAL A 88 -3.38 -13.79 -2.17
CA VAL A 88 -2.80 -13.20 -0.97
C VAL A 88 -1.60 -14.03 -0.50
N TYR A 89 -0.43 -13.42 -0.58
CA TYR A 89 0.85 -13.95 -0.14
C TYR A 89 1.02 -13.69 1.35
N VAL A 90 1.06 -14.77 2.14
CA VAL A 90 1.27 -14.69 3.59
C VAL A 90 2.66 -15.24 3.91
N LEU A 91 3.48 -14.39 4.53
CA LEU A 91 4.72 -14.81 5.18
C LEU A 91 4.42 -14.85 6.67
N PRO A 92 4.14 -16.04 7.24
CA PRO A 92 3.82 -16.14 8.65
C PRO A 92 5.03 -15.73 9.50
N ARG A 93 4.74 -15.45 10.76
CA ARG A 93 5.77 -15.28 11.79
C ARG A 93 6.53 -16.59 11.96
N THR A 94 7.63 -16.74 11.22
CA THR A 94 8.53 -17.89 11.34
C THR A 94 9.92 -17.39 11.72
N PRO A 95 10.49 -17.85 12.84
CA PRO A 95 11.89 -17.56 13.16
C PRO A 95 12.76 -18.16 12.05
N HIS A 96 13.27 -17.33 11.14
CA HIS A 96 14.29 -17.78 10.21
C HIS A 96 15.65 -17.62 10.89
N GLY A 97 16.00 -18.58 11.74
CA GLY A 97 17.07 -18.45 12.73
C GLY A 97 16.57 -17.69 13.97
N ASN A 98 17.37 -16.75 14.47
CA ASN A 98 17.06 -15.95 15.68
C ASN A 98 16.39 -14.60 15.38
N ILE A 99 15.95 -14.35 14.14
CA ILE A 99 15.32 -13.09 13.73
C ILE A 99 13.86 -13.35 13.45
N ASP A 100 13.02 -12.69 14.24
CA ASP A 100 11.58 -12.62 14.05
C ASP A 100 11.26 -11.43 13.13
N MET A 101 10.83 -11.72 11.90
CA MET A 101 10.52 -10.71 10.90
C MET A 101 9.07 -10.21 10.97
N GLY A 102 8.28 -10.69 11.94
CA GLY A 102 6.86 -10.43 12.00
C GLY A 102 6.07 -11.20 10.94
N LYS A 103 4.82 -10.80 10.76
CA LYS A 103 3.87 -11.34 9.80
C LYS A 103 3.70 -10.35 8.65
N PHE A 104 3.85 -10.83 7.41
CA PHE A 104 3.52 -10.06 6.22
C PHE A 104 2.32 -10.68 5.52
N GLN A 105 1.45 -9.83 5.00
CA GLN A 105 0.38 -10.20 4.10
C GLN A 105 0.34 -9.20 2.95
N PHE A 106 0.43 -9.66 1.70
CA PHE A 106 0.38 -8.77 0.55
C PHE A 106 -0.21 -9.46 -0.67
N SER A 107 -0.60 -8.67 -1.67
CA SER A 107 -1.06 -9.15 -2.97
C SER A 107 -0.42 -8.36 -4.08
N LYS A 108 -0.46 -8.92 -5.29
CA LYS A 108 -0.12 -8.27 -6.55
C LYS A 108 -1.41 -7.90 -7.30
N ILE A 109 -1.45 -6.73 -7.94
CA ILE A 109 -2.52 -6.36 -8.87
C ILE A 109 -2.26 -7.07 -10.21
N ALA A 110 -3.08 -8.09 -10.53
CA ALA A 110 -3.06 -8.82 -11.79
C ALA A 110 -1.63 -9.05 -12.36
N ASP A 111 -1.38 -8.62 -13.60
CA ASP A 111 -0.10 -8.68 -14.30
C ASP A 111 0.80 -7.46 -14.02
N ALA A 112 0.27 -6.35 -13.50
CA ALA A 112 1.02 -5.14 -13.16
C ALA A 112 2.00 -5.35 -12.00
N GLU A 113 3.22 -4.80 -12.10
CA GLU A 113 4.21 -4.79 -11.00
C GLU A 113 3.80 -3.79 -9.91
N ILE A 114 2.66 -4.03 -9.27
CA ILE A 114 2.08 -3.23 -8.19
C ILE A 114 1.64 -4.16 -7.07
N TYR A 115 2.13 -3.86 -5.87
CA TYR A 115 1.94 -4.66 -4.67
C TYR A 115 1.35 -3.80 -3.56
N TYR A 116 0.47 -4.38 -2.78
CA TYR A 116 -0.15 -3.74 -1.62
C TYR A 116 -0.35 -4.78 -0.52
N GLY A 117 -0.28 -4.36 0.73
CA GLY A 117 -0.34 -5.28 1.85
C GLY A 117 -0.11 -4.61 3.18
N ASP A 118 0.06 -5.41 4.21
CA ASP A 118 0.43 -4.96 5.54
C ASP A 118 1.48 -5.85 6.21
N TRP A 119 1.97 -5.34 7.33
CA TRP A 119 2.93 -6.00 8.18
C TRP A 119 2.65 -5.69 9.64
N SER A 120 2.85 -6.70 10.49
CA SER A 120 2.86 -6.56 11.95
C SER A 120 4.07 -7.30 12.53
N GLN A 121 4.72 -6.72 13.53
CA GLN A 121 5.80 -7.36 14.27
C GLN A 121 5.32 -8.59 15.04
N THR A 122 4.12 -8.55 15.60
CA THR A 122 3.59 -9.58 16.51
C THR A 122 2.59 -10.51 15.83
N GLY A 123 1.84 -9.99 14.85
CA GLY A 123 0.68 -10.61 14.23
C GLY A 123 -0.65 -10.35 14.95
N GLU A 124 -0.63 -9.54 16.02
CA GLU A 124 -1.77 -9.29 16.91
C GLU A 124 -2.32 -7.87 16.75
N GLU A 125 -3.63 -7.67 16.96
CA GLU A 125 -4.33 -6.39 16.71
C GLU A 125 -3.76 -5.19 17.48
N ASP A 126 -3.16 -5.43 18.66
CA ASP A 126 -2.60 -4.39 19.52
C ASP A 126 -1.15 -3.99 19.16
N ASP A 127 -0.62 -4.49 18.03
CA ASP A 127 0.71 -4.15 17.57
C ASP A 127 0.83 -2.67 17.18
N ALA A 128 1.57 -1.93 18.01
CA ALA A 128 1.86 -0.52 17.76
C ALA A 128 2.61 -0.24 16.45
N LYS A 129 3.22 -1.25 15.82
CA LYS A 129 3.96 -1.11 14.55
C LYS A 129 3.19 -1.63 13.33
N HIS A 130 1.90 -1.94 13.45
CA HIS A 130 1.10 -2.35 12.30
C HIS A 130 1.22 -1.35 11.14
N THR A 131 1.66 -1.82 9.97
CA THR A 131 2.03 -0.97 8.85
C THR A 131 1.36 -1.47 7.58
N ALA A 132 0.40 -0.71 7.05
CA ALA A 132 -0.12 -0.88 5.69
C ALA A 132 0.83 -0.22 4.67
N PHE A 133 0.93 -0.77 3.47
CA PHE A 133 1.81 -0.26 2.42
C PHE A 133 1.33 -0.57 1.00
N PHE A 134 1.85 0.20 0.04
CA PHE A 134 1.87 -0.16 -1.37
C PHE A 134 3.21 0.19 -2.02
N SER A 135 3.53 -0.49 -3.11
CA SER A 135 4.69 -0.21 -3.96
C SER A 135 4.40 -0.67 -5.38
N GLY A 136 4.51 0.23 -6.36
CA GLY A 136 4.19 -0.07 -7.75
C GLY A 136 5.14 0.59 -8.74
N LYS A 137 5.41 -0.12 -9.84
CA LYS A 137 6.13 0.37 -11.02
C LYS A 137 5.15 1.08 -11.96
N ASP A 138 5.67 1.88 -12.88
CA ASP A 138 4.88 2.57 -13.90
C ASP A 138 3.86 3.56 -13.32
N ALA A 139 4.28 4.37 -12.33
CA ALA A 139 3.45 5.43 -11.79
C ALA A 139 2.96 6.35 -12.92
N THR A 140 1.65 6.59 -12.96
CA THR A 140 1.04 7.46 -13.97
C THR A 140 1.69 8.83 -13.90
N THR A 141 2.05 9.37 -15.06
CA THR A 141 2.71 10.69 -15.18
C THR A 141 1.72 11.81 -15.49
N ALA A 142 0.59 11.47 -16.11
CA ALA A 142 -0.56 12.33 -16.33
C ALA A 142 -1.85 11.50 -16.32
N VAL A 143 -2.81 11.84 -15.45
CA VAL A 143 -4.15 11.24 -15.51
C VAL A 143 -4.96 11.84 -16.67
N PRO A 144 -6.03 11.17 -17.13
CA PRO A 144 -7.00 11.80 -18.03
C PRO A 144 -7.46 13.19 -17.53
N THR A 145 -7.81 14.07 -18.44
CA THR A 145 -8.30 15.43 -18.11
C THR A 145 -9.81 15.51 -17.98
N GLU A 146 -10.52 14.46 -18.41
CA GLU A 146 -11.98 14.35 -18.40
C GLU A 146 -12.39 12.89 -18.25
N GLY A 147 -13.68 12.67 -18.03
CA GLY A 147 -14.25 11.33 -17.91
C GLY A 147 -14.19 10.76 -16.50
N LYS A 148 -14.81 9.59 -16.35
CA LYS A 148 -14.92 8.83 -15.11
C LYS A 148 -14.39 7.43 -15.33
N ALA A 149 -13.81 6.85 -14.29
CA ALA A 149 -13.39 5.45 -14.28
C ALA A 149 -13.78 4.79 -12.97
N THR A 150 -14.26 3.55 -13.07
CA THR A 150 -14.58 2.70 -11.91
C THR A 150 -13.55 1.58 -11.82
N TYR A 151 -12.93 1.44 -10.65
CA TYR A 151 -11.94 0.42 -10.38
C TYR A 151 -12.53 -0.60 -9.41
N THR A 152 -12.34 -1.87 -9.73
CA THR A 152 -12.56 -2.95 -8.77
C THR A 152 -11.30 -3.06 -7.93
N ILE A 153 -11.40 -2.69 -6.65
CA ILE A 153 -10.27 -2.75 -5.72
C ILE A 153 -10.46 -3.87 -4.70
N ALA A 154 -9.36 -4.32 -4.13
CA ALA A 154 -9.37 -5.14 -2.94
C ALA A 154 -8.48 -4.51 -1.87
N GLY A 155 -8.85 -4.72 -0.61
CA GLY A 155 -8.11 -4.30 0.56
C GLY A 155 -7.45 -5.47 1.28
N ILE A 156 -6.35 -5.17 1.95
CA ILE A 156 -5.63 -6.06 2.86
C ILE A 156 -5.51 -5.37 4.22
N ASN A 157 -6.03 -6.07 5.22
CA ASN A 157 -5.83 -5.83 6.64
C ASN A 157 -5.84 -7.21 7.32
N GLN A 158 -4.71 -7.62 7.89
CA GLN A 158 -4.50 -8.96 8.43
C GLN A 158 -5.39 -9.27 9.64
N TYR A 159 -5.92 -8.25 10.31
CA TYR A 159 -6.86 -8.38 11.43
C TYR A 159 -8.31 -8.57 10.94
N ASP A 160 -8.61 -8.22 9.69
CA ASP A 160 -9.85 -8.65 9.01
C ASP A 160 -9.71 -10.04 8.34
N GLY A 161 -8.48 -10.55 8.30
CA GLY A 161 -8.12 -11.93 7.96
C GLY A 161 -7.07 -12.05 6.84
N GLU A 162 -6.61 -13.28 6.62
CA GLU A 162 -5.63 -13.64 5.56
C GLU A 162 -6.28 -13.77 4.17
N LYS A 163 -7.05 -12.75 3.78
CA LYS A 163 -7.78 -12.68 2.51
C LYS A 163 -7.90 -11.24 2.03
N GLN A 164 -8.22 -11.09 0.76
CA GLN A 164 -8.69 -9.83 0.22
C GLN A 164 -10.13 -9.57 0.66
N PHE A 165 -10.46 -8.30 0.87
CA PHE A 165 -11.84 -7.84 0.93
C PHE A 165 -12.15 -6.85 -0.18
N SER A 166 -13.37 -6.90 -0.68
CA SER A 166 -13.76 -6.19 -1.90
C SER A 166 -13.99 -4.70 -1.66
N GLY A 167 -13.83 -3.93 -2.72
CA GLY A 167 -14.18 -2.53 -2.73
C GLY A 167 -14.31 -1.95 -4.13
N THR A 168 -14.70 -0.68 -4.16
CA THR A 168 -14.79 0.13 -5.36
C THR A 168 -14.02 1.43 -5.18
N PHE A 169 -13.45 1.93 -6.26
CA PHE A 169 -12.88 3.28 -6.34
C PHE A 169 -13.43 3.94 -7.60
N GLU A 170 -14.07 5.08 -7.45
CA GLU A 170 -14.69 5.83 -8.54
C GLU A 170 -13.93 7.14 -8.71
N ALA A 171 -13.18 7.25 -9.79
CA ALA A 171 -12.45 8.46 -10.17
C ALA A 171 -13.29 9.33 -11.09
N ASP A 172 -13.35 10.62 -10.80
CA ASP A 172 -13.79 11.66 -11.74
C ASP A 172 -12.57 12.53 -12.09
N PHE A 173 -12.03 12.29 -13.28
CA PHE A 173 -10.82 12.96 -13.75
C PHE A 173 -11.10 14.42 -14.17
N GLY A 174 -12.33 14.73 -14.57
CA GLY A 174 -12.76 16.10 -14.87
C GLY A 174 -12.88 16.95 -13.61
N ASP A 175 -13.50 16.39 -12.56
CA ASP A 175 -13.68 17.08 -11.27
C ASP A 175 -12.48 16.92 -10.32
N LYS A 176 -11.45 16.18 -10.75
CA LYS A 176 -10.24 15.84 -9.98
C LYS A 176 -10.58 15.29 -8.60
N GLY A 177 -11.60 14.45 -8.53
CA GLY A 177 -12.13 13.88 -7.29
C GLY A 177 -12.25 12.37 -7.37
N TYR A 178 -12.37 11.73 -6.20
CA TYR A 178 -12.74 10.33 -6.13
C TYR A 178 -13.57 10.05 -4.89
N THR A 179 -14.33 8.96 -4.97
CA THR A 179 -14.89 8.27 -3.81
C THR A 179 -14.51 6.81 -3.89
N GLY A 180 -14.58 6.10 -2.76
CA GLY A 180 -14.34 4.68 -2.73
C GLY A 180 -14.85 4.04 -1.47
N SER A 181 -14.92 2.73 -1.48
CA SER A 181 -15.32 1.94 -0.32
C SER A 181 -14.62 0.60 -0.32
N LEU A 182 -14.36 0.07 0.88
CA LEU A 182 -13.84 -1.27 1.12
C LEU A 182 -14.73 -1.93 2.17
N GLN A 183 -15.05 -3.21 1.98
CA GLN A 183 -15.90 -3.98 2.89
C GLN A 183 -15.31 -5.36 3.16
N GLY A 184 -14.72 -5.51 4.34
CA GLY A 184 -14.29 -6.76 4.94
C GLY A 184 -15.36 -7.41 5.82
N GLN A 185 -14.93 -8.35 6.67
CA GLN A 185 -15.83 -9.04 7.61
C GLN A 185 -16.20 -8.16 8.81
N ASN A 186 -15.20 -7.52 9.39
CA ASN A 186 -15.28 -6.70 10.60
C ASN A 186 -14.86 -5.24 10.33
N LEU A 187 -14.30 -4.97 9.16
CA LEU A 187 -13.82 -3.65 8.76
C LEU A 187 -14.56 -3.13 7.51
N LYS A 188 -15.10 -1.93 7.61
CA LYS A 188 -15.61 -1.13 6.49
C LYS A 188 -14.85 0.18 6.43
N ILE A 189 -14.40 0.59 5.26
CA ILE A 189 -13.73 1.89 5.07
C ILE A 189 -14.40 2.66 3.94
N ALA A 190 -14.78 3.90 4.20
CA ALA A 190 -15.16 4.86 3.18
C ALA A 190 -13.96 5.77 2.84
N LEU A 191 -13.78 6.07 1.57
CA LEU A 191 -12.69 6.89 1.03
C LEU A 191 -13.28 8.04 0.21
N GLU A 192 -12.70 9.22 0.34
CA GLU A 192 -12.95 10.34 -0.56
C GLU A 192 -11.74 11.25 -0.63
N GLY A 193 -11.58 11.98 -1.72
CA GLY A 193 -10.46 12.91 -1.83
C GLY A 193 -10.32 13.59 -3.17
N LYS A 194 -9.09 14.06 -3.43
CA LYS A 194 -8.70 14.78 -4.64
C LYS A 194 -7.57 14.08 -5.37
N ILE A 195 -7.64 14.13 -6.70
CA ILE A 195 -6.67 13.59 -7.65
C ILE A 195 -5.78 14.74 -8.15
N GLN A 196 -4.48 14.52 -8.17
CA GLN A 196 -3.50 15.44 -8.75
C GLN A 196 -3.22 15.07 -10.21
N ASP A 197 -2.73 16.03 -11.00
CA ASP A 197 -2.47 15.82 -12.44
C ASP A 197 -1.49 14.68 -12.70
N ALA A 198 -0.48 14.51 -11.84
CA ALA A 198 0.47 13.40 -11.92
C ALA A 198 -0.05 12.10 -11.30
N GLY A 199 -1.34 11.97 -11.02
CA GLY A 199 -1.93 10.70 -10.55
C GLY A 199 -1.67 10.34 -9.09
N SER A 200 -1.05 11.21 -8.28
CA SER A 200 -1.18 11.07 -6.82
C SER A 200 -2.59 11.48 -6.38
N PHE A 201 -3.09 10.87 -5.32
CA PHE A 201 -4.37 11.26 -4.72
C PHE A 201 -4.29 11.21 -3.20
N SER A 202 -5.14 12.00 -2.55
CA SER A 202 -5.25 11.99 -1.09
C SER A 202 -6.57 12.60 -0.62
N GLY A 203 -6.99 12.21 0.59
CA GLY A 203 -8.17 12.75 1.23
C GLY A 203 -8.50 12.03 2.55
N SER A 204 -9.78 11.96 2.87
CA SER A 204 -10.30 11.45 4.13
C SER A 204 -10.60 9.96 4.05
N ALA A 205 -10.40 9.24 5.15
CA ALA A 205 -10.89 7.87 5.32
C ALA A 205 -11.79 7.80 6.56
N VAL A 206 -12.81 6.95 6.52
CA VAL A 206 -13.64 6.66 7.70
C VAL A 206 -13.80 5.15 7.86
N ALA A 207 -13.23 4.59 8.92
CA ALA A 207 -13.40 3.19 9.30
C ALA A 207 -14.62 3.02 10.21
N ASN A 208 -15.42 1.99 9.92
CA ASN A 208 -16.59 1.58 10.68
C ASN A 208 -17.51 2.76 11.06
N ASP A 209 -17.69 3.66 10.08
CA ASP A 209 -18.53 4.87 10.13
C ASP A 209 -18.18 5.89 11.23
N THR A 210 -17.12 5.67 12.01
CA THR A 210 -16.85 6.44 13.25
C THR A 210 -15.39 6.87 13.40
N VAL A 211 -14.43 6.07 12.91
CA VAL A 211 -13.01 6.33 13.11
C VAL A 211 -12.47 7.08 11.90
N THR A 212 -12.12 8.36 12.09
CA THR A 212 -11.59 9.20 11.02
C THR A 212 -10.10 8.99 10.83
N GLY A 213 -9.69 8.87 9.58
CA GLY A 213 -8.31 8.75 9.14
C GLY A 213 -8.08 9.55 7.86
N MET A 214 -6.94 9.28 7.23
CA MET A 214 -6.56 9.81 5.94
C MET A 214 -6.38 8.67 4.95
N ASN A 215 -6.55 8.93 3.67
CA ASN A 215 -6.09 8.01 2.63
C ASN A 215 -5.23 8.74 1.61
N TYR A 216 -4.29 8.01 1.02
CA TYR A 216 -3.45 8.51 -0.07
C TYR A 216 -2.90 7.35 -0.88
N GLY A 217 -2.56 7.65 -2.14
CA GLY A 217 -2.07 6.65 -3.06
C GLY A 217 -1.71 7.22 -4.42
N ARG A 218 -1.62 6.32 -5.40
CA ARG A 218 -1.13 6.61 -6.74
C ARG A 218 -1.92 5.81 -7.79
N PHE A 219 -2.14 6.43 -8.95
CA PHE A 219 -2.52 5.74 -10.18
C PHE A 219 -1.27 5.21 -10.92
N PHE A 220 -1.41 4.07 -11.57
CA PHE A 220 -0.35 3.41 -12.33
C PHE A 220 -0.84 3.02 -13.72
N GLY A 221 0.10 2.82 -14.64
CA GLY A 221 -0.16 2.60 -16.05
C GLY A 221 -0.23 3.90 -16.85
N GLU A 222 -0.18 3.78 -18.18
CA GLU A 222 -0.15 4.93 -19.10
C GLU A 222 -1.42 5.77 -18.97
N ASN A 223 -2.57 5.12 -18.80
CA ASN A 223 -3.88 5.76 -18.74
C ASN A 223 -4.57 5.63 -17.37
N ALA A 224 -3.78 5.56 -16.29
CA ALA A 224 -4.30 5.33 -14.94
C ALA A 224 -5.12 4.03 -14.83
N GLU A 225 -4.66 2.95 -15.46
CA GLU A 225 -5.34 1.65 -15.54
C GLU A 225 -5.44 0.95 -14.18
N HIS A 226 -4.56 1.30 -13.25
CA HIS A 226 -4.52 0.72 -11.91
C HIS A 226 -4.45 1.79 -10.83
N VAL A 227 -4.89 1.42 -9.63
CA VAL A 227 -4.83 2.26 -8.42
C VAL A 227 -4.27 1.45 -7.28
N ALA A 228 -3.39 2.05 -6.47
CA ALA A 228 -3.01 1.50 -5.17
C ALA A 228 -2.85 2.62 -4.13
N GLY A 229 -3.12 2.31 -2.88
CA GLY A 229 -3.08 3.29 -1.80
C GLY A 229 -3.18 2.66 -0.42
N ILE A 230 -3.20 3.53 0.58
CA ILE A 230 -3.38 3.16 1.98
C ILE A 230 -4.38 4.10 2.66
N ALA A 231 -5.20 3.53 3.54
CA ALA A 231 -5.97 4.24 4.56
C ALA A 231 -5.22 4.14 5.90
N VAL A 232 -5.08 5.26 6.59
CA VAL A 232 -4.27 5.42 7.80
C VAL A 232 -5.08 6.06 8.92
N PHE A 233 -5.09 5.42 10.08
CA PHE A 233 -5.83 5.83 11.26
C PHE A 233 -4.85 6.02 12.43
N ASN A 234 -4.28 7.22 12.56
CA ASN A 234 -3.13 7.53 13.44
C ASN A 234 -3.26 7.16 14.93
N SER A 235 -4.47 6.91 15.43
CA SER A 235 -4.71 6.48 16.82
C SER A 235 -5.23 5.04 16.92
N ASN A 236 -5.48 4.42 15.77
CA ASN A 236 -6.12 3.12 15.61
C ASN A 236 -5.47 2.37 14.44
N HIS A 237 -4.15 2.14 14.53
CA HIS A 237 -3.40 1.50 13.45
C HIS A 237 -3.90 0.09 13.14
N GLU A 238 -4.69 -0.55 14.02
CA GLU A 238 -5.44 -1.78 13.73
C GLU A 238 -6.36 -1.66 12.50
N TYR A 239 -6.78 -0.44 12.13
CA TYR A 239 -7.60 -0.20 10.94
C TYR A 239 -6.79 0.21 9.70
N ASP A 240 -5.48 0.44 9.83
CA ASP A 240 -4.63 0.75 8.67
C ASP A 240 -4.82 -0.34 7.62
N THR A 241 -5.07 0.08 6.38
CA THR A 241 -5.48 -0.83 5.31
C THR A 241 -4.81 -0.43 4.03
N ALA A 242 -4.15 -1.38 3.36
CA ALA A 242 -3.69 -1.19 2.00
C ALA A 242 -4.74 -1.63 1.01
N PHE A 243 -4.81 -0.97 -0.14
CA PHE A 243 -5.72 -1.34 -1.20
C PHE A 243 -5.07 -1.22 -2.56
N GLY A 244 -5.56 -2.02 -3.51
CA GLY A 244 -5.14 -1.96 -4.90
C GLY A 244 -6.13 -2.63 -5.83
N GLY A 245 -6.16 -2.19 -7.08
CA GLY A 245 -7.05 -2.75 -8.10
C GLY A 245 -6.84 -2.17 -9.49
N SER A 246 -7.65 -2.67 -10.42
CA SER A 246 -7.63 -2.28 -11.83
C SER A 246 -8.95 -1.67 -12.23
N GLN A 247 -8.93 -0.88 -13.29
CA GLN A 247 -10.13 -0.39 -13.94
C GLN A 247 -11.03 -1.58 -14.31
N THR A 248 -12.33 -1.44 -14.07
CA THR A 248 -13.31 -2.45 -14.41
C THR A 248 -13.50 -2.40 -15.93
N GLU A 249 -13.25 -3.50 -16.63
CA GLU A 249 -13.59 -3.61 -18.04
C GLU A 249 -15.11 -3.65 -18.20
N GLU A 250 -15.66 -2.78 -19.07
CA GLU A 250 -17.06 -2.82 -19.50
C GLU A 250 -17.30 -3.88 -20.58
#